data_AF-A0A941CB19-F1
#
_entry.id   AF-A0A941CB19-F1
#
_cell.length_a   1.000
_cell.length_b   1.000
_cell.length_c   1.000
_cell.angle_alpha   90.00
_cell.angle_beta   90.00
_cell.angle_gamma   90.00
#
_symmetry.space_group_name_H-M   'P 1'
#
loop_
_entity.id
_entity.type
_entity.pdbx_description
1 polymer ?
#
loop_
_entity_poly.entity_id
_entity_poly.type
_entity_poly.pdbx_seq_one_letter_code
_entity_poly.pdbx_strand_id
1 'polypeptide(L)'
;MENKLPKEDIQFIDTYLSNSDIHYEDIRIEMIDHVASDIEHKMNEGDSRGFYEIFKEYMIENKSSLEKQGKPFQWKVFKSTLKKFAANLVSFKVILGGILLFLALRFLDTMIYPFDDFTAMIIPMLMLFAITSVPIIRLRGKKYSFIGNFAIFQCVYFNLCVQLTLITDFNSTFFYAILFIWAFFSAASFKTMLDLSSYYNKNLQTI
;
A
#
# COMPACT_ATOMS: atom_id res chain seq x y z
N MET A 1 -19.13 24.11 19.30
CA MET A 1 -18.71 22.71 19.54
C MET A 1 -19.14 21.96 18.29
N GLU A 2 -18.20 21.42 17.52
CA GLU A 2 -18.54 20.54 16.40
C GLU A 2 -19.19 19.28 16.99
N ASN A 3 -20.45 19.01 16.64
CA ASN A 3 -21.05 17.72 16.96
C ASN A 3 -20.42 16.67 16.06
N LYS A 4 -19.62 15.78 16.65
CA LYS A 4 -19.13 14.59 15.97
C LYS A 4 -20.15 13.48 16.08
N LEU A 5 -20.25 12.67 15.03
CA LEU A 5 -21.12 11.49 15.04
C LEU A 5 -20.65 10.51 16.12
N PRO A 6 -21.60 9.88 16.85
CA PRO A 6 -21.28 8.83 17.80
C PRO A 6 -20.78 7.59 17.06
N LYS A 7 -20.13 6.69 17.82
CA LYS A 7 -19.51 5.49 17.25
C LYS A 7 -20.53 4.59 16.55
N GLU A 8 -21.77 4.51 17.05
CA GLU A 8 -22.81 3.69 16.42
C GLU A 8 -23.16 4.18 15.00
N ASP A 9 -23.22 5.50 14.79
CA ASP A 9 -23.54 6.09 13.49
C ASP A 9 -22.40 5.87 12.48
N ILE A 10 -21.13 5.94 12.92
CA ILE A 10 -19.98 5.61 12.08
C ILE A 10 -20.00 4.13 11.66
N GLN A 11 -20.32 3.22 12.60
CA GLN A 11 -20.45 1.79 12.30
C GLN A 11 -21.61 1.49 11.35
N PHE A 12 -22.70 2.26 11.46
CA PHE A 12 -23.80 2.19 10.52
C PHE A 12 -23.34 2.56 9.09
N ILE A 13 -22.55 3.63 8.94
CA ILE A 13 -21.98 4.02 7.64
C ILE A 13 -21.08 2.91 7.08
N ASP A 14 -20.15 2.36 7.86
CA ASP A 14 -19.26 1.27 7.39
C ASP A 14 -20.06 0.04 6.91
N THR A 15 -21.05 -0.38 7.71
CA THR A 15 -21.91 -1.51 7.38
C THR A 15 -22.68 -1.26 6.09
N TYR A 16 -23.24 -0.06 5.91
CA TYR A 16 -23.95 0.32 4.69
C TYR A 16 -23.02 0.29 3.46
N LEU A 17 -21.83 0.88 3.57
CA LEU A 17 -20.87 0.95 2.46
C LEU A 17 -20.35 -0.45 2.09
N SER A 18 -20.08 -1.31 3.07
CA SER A 18 -19.69 -2.71 2.83
C SER A 18 -20.79 -3.50 2.12
N ASN A 19 -22.06 -3.21 2.41
CA ASN A 19 -23.20 -3.84 1.72
C ASN A 19 -23.48 -3.21 0.33
N SER A 20 -22.90 -2.05 0.03
CA SER A 20 -23.07 -1.29 -1.21
C SER A 20 -21.92 -1.48 -2.21
N ASP A 21 -21.34 -2.68 -2.23
CA ASP A 21 -20.22 -3.08 -3.10
C ASP A 21 -18.87 -2.35 -2.92
N ILE A 22 -18.69 -1.62 -1.82
CA ILE A 22 -17.42 -0.98 -1.49
C ILE A 22 -16.59 -1.93 -0.60
N HIS A 23 -15.95 -2.90 -1.24
CA HIS A 23 -15.30 -4.02 -0.55
C HIS A 23 -13.89 -3.72 -0.02
N TYR A 24 -13.25 -2.64 -0.46
CA TYR A 24 -11.87 -2.32 -0.08
C TYR A 24 -11.81 -1.52 1.23
N GLU A 25 -11.09 -2.06 2.23
CA GLU A 25 -11.02 -1.50 3.58
C GLU A 25 -10.40 -0.09 3.61
N ASP A 26 -9.31 0.14 2.89
CA ASP A 26 -8.63 1.45 2.80
C ASP A 26 -9.52 2.51 2.15
N ILE A 27 -10.30 2.11 1.14
CA ILE A 27 -11.26 2.98 0.48
C ILE A 27 -12.45 3.26 1.40
N ARG A 28 -13.00 2.26 2.09
CA ARG A 28 -14.12 2.46 3.03
C ARG A 28 -13.76 3.44 4.14
N ILE A 29 -12.57 3.33 4.73
CA ILE A 29 -12.13 4.25 5.79
C ILE A 29 -12.17 5.70 5.29
N GLU A 30 -11.68 5.95 4.08
CA GLU A 30 -11.71 7.29 3.47
C GLU A 30 -13.14 7.75 3.17
N MET A 31 -14.01 6.85 2.72
CA MET A 31 -15.40 7.16 2.41
C MET A 31 -16.24 7.39 3.66
N ILE A 32 -15.99 6.66 4.75
CA ILE A 32 -16.62 6.88 6.05
C ILE A 32 -16.29 8.28 6.53
N ASP A 33 -15.01 8.69 6.49
CA ASP A 33 -14.57 10.02 6.89
C ASP A 33 -15.26 11.12 6.07
N HIS A 34 -15.36 10.93 4.75
CA HIS A 34 -16.05 11.87 3.86
C HIS A 34 -17.55 11.95 4.15
N VAL A 35 -18.24 10.82 4.27
CA VAL A 35 -19.69 10.76 4.54
C VAL A 35 -19.99 11.35 5.91
N ALA A 36 -19.21 10.98 6.94
CA ALA A 36 -19.37 11.49 8.30
C ALA A 36 -19.17 13.00 8.34
N SER A 37 -18.10 13.52 7.72
CA SER A 37 -17.81 14.96 7.68
C SER A 37 -18.94 15.76 7.02
N ASP A 38 -19.50 15.27 5.92
CA ASP A 38 -20.61 15.94 5.23
C ASP A 38 -21.90 15.94 6.07
N ILE A 39 -22.19 14.84 6.77
CA ILE A 39 -23.37 14.74 7.65
C ILE A 39 -23.19 15.63 8.89
N GLU A 40 -22.02 15.59 9.53
CA GLU A 40 -21.67 16.45 10.66
C GLU A 40 -21.80 17.92 10.26
N HIS A 41 -21.34 18.30 9.06
CA HIS A 41 -21.49 19.64 8.54
C HIS A 41 -22.96 20.04 8.42
N LYS A 42 -23.81 19.22 7.78
CA LYS A 42 -25.25 19.50 7.66
C LYS A 42 -25.94 19.65 9.02
N MET A 43 -25.62 18.78 9.97
CA MET A 43 -26.16 18.85 11.34
C MET A 43 -25.69 20.12 12.08
N ASN A 44 -24.43 20.52 11.90
CA ASN A 44 -23.87 21.72 12.52
C ASN A 44 -24.39 23.02 11.86
N GLU A 45 -24.80 22.99 10.59
CA GLU A 45 -25.42 24.12 9.88
C GLU A 45 -26.90 24.36 10.24
N GLY A 46 -27.47 23.52 11.10
CA GLY A 46 -28.81 23.72 11.65
C GLY A 46 -29.87 22.75 11.12
N ASP A 47 -29.48 21.69 10.43
CA ASP A 47 -30.39 20.58 10.14
C ASP A 47 -30.73 19.83 11.45
N SER A 48 -31.98 19.97 11.90
CA SER A 48 -32.47 19.37 13.14
C SER A 48 -32.97 17.94 12.96
N ARG A 49 -32.92 17.38 11.74
CA ARG A 49 -33.30 16.00 11.47
C ARG A 49 -32.29 15.04 12.12
N GLY A 50 -32.77 13.84 12.45
CA GLY A 50 -31.90 12.79 12.99
C GLY A 50 -30.89 12.29 11.94
N PHE A 51 -29.76 11.76 12.41
CA PHE A 51 -28.67 11.21 11.60
C PHE A 51 -29.17 10.39 10.39
N TYR A 52 -30.07 9.44 10.63
CA TYR A 52 -30.53 8.50 9.60
C TYR A 52 -31.23 9.19 8.41
N GLU A 53 -31.99 10.25 8.64
CA GLU A 53 -32.68 10.97 7.57
C GLU A 53 -31.69 11.75 6.70
N ILE A 54 -30.73 12.41 7.33
CA ILE A 54 -29.66 13.16 6.64
C ILE A 54 -28.77 12.18 5.87
N PHE A 55 -28.40 11.06 6.48
CA PHE A 55 -27.63 10.00 5.83
C PHE A 55 -28.37 9.45 4.60
N LYS A 56 -29.66 9.15 4.72
CA LYS A 56 -30.46 8.59 3.63
C LYS A 56 -30.53 9.54 2.44
N GLU A 57 -30.80 10.82 2.68
CA GLU A 57 -30.80 11.85 1.64
C GLU A 57 -29.43 11.97 0.99
N TYR A 58 -28.38 12.05 1.79
CA TYR A 58 -27.00 12.07 1.31
C TYR A 58 -26.69 10.89 0.38
N MET A 59 -27.10 9.68 0.76
CA MET A 59 -26.87 8.49 -0.05
C MET A 59 -27.65 8.52 -1.36
N ILE A 60 -28.89 9.03 -1.38
CA ILE A 60 -29.66 9.19 -2.62
C ILE A 60 -28.92 10.11 -3.60
N GLU A 61 -28.35 11.21 -3.10
CA GLU A 61 -27.63 12.19 -3.91
C GLU A 61 -26.26 11.66 -4.39
N ASN A 62 -25.53 10.97 -3.51
CA ASN A 62 -24.10 10.72 -3.69
C ASN A 62 -23.73 9.27 -4.04
N LYS A 63 -24.65 8.29 -3.94
CA LYS A 63 -24.34 6.87 -4.13
C LYS A 63 -23.58 6.56 -5.41
N SER A 64 -23.98 7.13 -6.54
CA SER A 64 -23.30 6.88 -7.83
C SER A 64 -21.85 7.40 -7.87
N SER A 65 -21.57 8.50 -7.15
CA SER A 65 -20.22 9.04 -6.98
C SER A 65 -19.40 8.14 -6.06
N LEU A 66 -20.00 7.72 -4.94
CA LEU A 66 -19.38 6.82 -3.98
C LEU A 66 -19.01 5.48 -4.64
N GLU A 67 -19.88 4.88 -5.45
CA GLU A 67 -19.58 3.64 -6.18
C GLU A 67 -18.39 3.80 -7.16
N LYS A 68 -18.26 4.95 -7.82
CA LYS A 68 -17.09 5.25 -8.66
C LYS A 68 -15.81 5.36 -7.83
N GLN A 69 -15.91 5.95 -6.64
CA GLN A 69 -14.83 6.04 -5.65
C GLN A 69 -14.61 4.72 -4.89
N GLY A 70 -15.50 3.74 -5.00
CA GLY A 70 -15.36 2.40 -4.41
C GLY A 70 -14.42 1.47 -5.19
N LYS A 71 -14.03 1.86 -6.41
CA LYS A 71 -13.27 1.00 -7.32
C LYS A 71 -11.80 0.85 -6.92
N PRO A 72 -11.20 -0.35 -7.11
CA PRO A 72 -9.76 -0.53 -6.92
C PRO A 72 -8.97 0.24 -7.99
N PHE A 73 -7.67 0.40 -7.75
CA PHE A 73 -6.72 1.03 -8.69
C PHE A 73 -6.97 2.51 -8.95
N GLN A 74 -7.17 3.28 -7.88
CA GLN A 74 -7.29 4.73 -8.00
C GLN A 74 -5.94 5.42 -8.02
N TRP A 75 -5.81 6.40 -8.90
CA TRP A 75 -4.62 7.25 -8.98
C TRP A 75 -4.33 7.96 -7.64
N LYS A 76 -5.38 8.33 -6.88
CA LYS A 76 -5.23 8.94 -5.54
C LYS A 76 -4.51 7.99 -4.57
N VAL A 77 -4.96 6.74 -4.49
CA VAL A 77 -4.35 5.69 -3.65
C VAL A 77 -2.93 5.36 -4.12
N PHE A 78 -2.71 5.28 -5.43
CA PHE A 78 -1.38 5.06 -5.98
C PHE A 78 -0.42 6.21 -5.62
N LYS A 79 -0.85 7.46 -5.82
CA LYS A 79 -0.05 8.66 -5.51
C LYS A 79 0.28 8.77 -4.01
N SER A 80 -0.67 8.46 -3.13
CA SER A 80 -0.43 8.46 -1.68
C SER A 80 0.58 7.37 -1.29
N THR A 81 0.43 6.17 -1.85
CA THR A 81 1.35 5.05 -1.67
C THR A 81 2.76 5.40 -2.16
N LEU A 82 2.89 6.00 -3.34
CA LEU A 82 4.17 6.42 -3.91
C LEU A 82 4.83 7.53 -3.09
N LYS A 83 4.05 8.49 -2.58
CA LYS A 83 4.56 9.53 -1.67
C LYS A 83 5.12 8.92 -0.38
N LYS A 84 4.42 7.93 0.20
CA LYS A 84 4.89 7.20 1.39
C LYS A 84 6.16 6.39 1.10
N PHE A 85 6.20 5.73 -0.05
CA PHE A 85 7.39 5.02 -0.54
C PHE A 85 8.59 5.96 -0.67
N ALA A 86 8.43 7.09 -1.34
CA ALA A 86 9.48 8.08 -1.52
C ALA A 86 9.98 8.64 -0.17
N ALA A 87 9.08 8.93 0.76
CA ALA A 87 9.45 9.34 2.12
C ALA A 87 10.22 8.25 2.88
N ASN A 88 9.91 6.98 2.61
CA ASN A 88 10.56 5.85 3.25
C ASN A 88 11.98 5.57 2.72
N LEU A 89 12.30 5.95 1.47
CA LEU A 89 13.64 5.77 0.89
C LEU A 89 14.76 6.37 1.75
N VAL A 90 14.50 7.51 2.38
CA VAL A 90 15.47 8.22 3.22
C VAL A 90 15.35 7.87 4.71
N SER A 91 14.47 6.95 5.08
CA SER A 91 14.30 6.57 6.48
C SER A 91 15.49 5.74 6.96
N PHE A 92 15.95 5.98 8.19
CA PHE A 92 17.08 5.25 8.78
C PHE A 92 16.91 3.73 8.71
N LYS A 93 15.68 3.22 8.93
CA LYS A 93 15.35 1.79 8.83
C LYS A 93 15.56 1.23 7.42
N VAL A 94 15.24 2.00 6.38
CA VAL A 94 15.45 1.59 4.98
C VAL A 94 16.90 1.69 4.58
N ILE A 95 17.61 2.74 5.02
CA ILE A 95 19.05 2.87 4.76
C ILE A 95 19.79 1.69 5.37
N LEU A 96 19.57 1.42 6.66
CA LEU A 96 20.18 0.30 7.37
C LEU A 96 19.76 -1.04 6.74
N GLY A 97 18.46 -1.23 6.50
CA GLY A 97 17.93 -2.46 5.91
C GLY A 97 18.44 -2.71 4.49
N GLY A 98 18.55 -1.67 3.67
CA GLY A 98 19.08 -1.74 2.31
C GLY A 98 20.57 -2.08 2.28
N ILE A 99 21.38 -1.48 3.17
CA ILE A 99 22.81 -1.81 3.33
C ILE A 99 22.95 -3.27 3.77
N LEU A 100 22.25 -3.69 4.82
CA LEU A 100 22.34 -5.07 5.33
C LEU A 100 21.89 -6.09 4.27
N LEU A 101 20.81 -5.78 3.54
CA LEU A 101 20.30 -6.64 2.48
C LEU A 101 21.30 -6.74 1.33
N PHE A 102 21.90 -5.63 0.90
CA PHE A 102 22.94 -5.64 -0.12
C PHE A 102 24.17 -6.46 0.31
N LEU A 103 24.64 -6.28 1.55
CA LEU A 103 25.76 -7.05 2.09
C LEU A 103 25.44 -8.55 2.16
N ALA A 104 24.21 -8.90 2.57
CA ALA A 104 23.75 -10.30 2.58
C ALA A 104 23.72 -10.90 1.17
N LEU A 105 23.26 -10.14 0.17
CA LEU A 105 23.28 -10.59 -1.23
C LEU A 105 24.70 -10.71 -1.79
N ARG A 106 25.62 -9.81 -1.44
CA ARG A 106 27.05 -9.94 -1.81
C ARG A 106 27.72 -11.15 -1.18
N PHE A 107 27.37 -11.44 0.07
CA PHE A 107 27.85 -12.64 0.75
C PHE A 107 27.29 -13.91 0.09
N LEU A 108 26.00 -13.91 -0.23
CA LEU A 108 25.33 -15.01 -0.92
C LEU A 108 25.93 -15.26 -2.31
N ASP A 109 26.17 -14.19 -3.07
CA ASP A 109 26.84 -14.24 -4.38
C ASP A 109 28.19 -14.98 -4.31
N THR A 110 29.01 -14.66 -3.30
CA THR A 110 30.27 -15.39 -3.04
C THR A 110 30.07 -16.88 -2.78
N MET A 111 28.98 -17.26 -2.10
CA MET A 111 28.67 -18.66 -1.79
C MET A 111 28.12 -19.43 -2.99
N ILE A 112 27.44 -18.73 -3.91
CA ILE A 112 26.83 -19.29 -5.12
C ILE A 112 27.79 -19.18 -6.32
N TYR A 113 28.90 -18.48 -6.19
CA TYR A 113 29.94 -18.38 -7.23
C TYR A 113 30.40 -19.71 -7.87
N PRO A 114 30.43 -20.87 -7.15
CA PRO A 114 30.77 -22.14 -7.78
C PRO A 114 29.73 -22.67 -8.79
N PHE A 115 28.54 -22.07 -8.85
CA PHE A 115 27.49 -22.39 -9.83
C PHE A 115 27.70 -21.57 -11.12
N ASP A 116 26.89 -21.83 -12.15
CA ASP A 116 26.91 -21.04 -13.38
C ASP A 116 26.42 -19.60 -13.15
N ASP A 117 26.91 -18.67 -13.97
CA ASP A 117 26.62 -17.23 -13.88
C ASP A 117 25.12 -16.92 -13.89
N PHE A 118 24.33 -17.72 -14.63
CA PHE A 118 22.88 -17.54 -14.69
C PHE A 118 22.22 -17.86 -13.35
N THR A 119 22.62 -18.96 -12.70
CA THR A 119 22.16 -19.32 -11.35
C THR A 119 22.54 -18.26 -10.31
N ALA A 120 23.79 -17.79 -10.32
CA ALA A 120 24.28 -16.76 -9.42
C ALA A 120 23.54 -15.41 -9.60
N MET A 121 23.09 -15.12 -10.82
CA MET A 121 22.29 -13.94 -11.13
C MET A 121 20.82 -14.07 -10.68
N ILE A 122 20.14 -15.19 -10.95
CA ILE A 122 18.69 -15.35 -10.74
C ILE A 122 18.32 -15.51 -9.26
N ILE A 123 19.13 -16.21 -8.46
CA ILE A 123 18.79 -16.49 -7.05
C ILE A 123 18.62 -15.21 -6.22
N PRO A 124 19.57 -14.25 -6.22
CA PRO A 124 19.41 -12.97 -5.55
C PRO A 124 18.12 -12.23 -5.93
N MET A 125 17.75 -12.28 -7.22
CA MET A 125 16.55 -11.62 -7.74
C MET A 125 15.26 -12.21 -7.17
N LEU A 126 15.16 -13.55 -7.18
CA LEU A 126 14.01 -14.25 -6.64
C LEU A 126 13.88 -14.03 -5.13
N MET A 127 15.00 -13.96 -4.41
CA MET A 127 14.99 -13.62 -2.98
C MET A 127 14.49 -12.20 -2.73
N LEU A 128 14.94 -11.21 -3.49
CA LEU A 128 14.45 -9.83 -3.37
C LEU A 128 12.95 -9.74 -3.65
N PHE A 129 12.46 -10.43 -4.68
CA PHE A 129 11.03 -10.50 -4.99
C PHE A 129 10.22 -11.21 -3.89
N ALA A 130 10.77 -12.29 -3.32
CA ALA A 130 10.12 -12.99 -2.21
C ALA A 130 10.00 -12.09 -0.98
N ILE A 131 11.07 -11.36 -0.61
CA ILE A 131 11.07 -10.44 0.54
C ILE A 131 10.01 -9.36 0.38
N THR A 132 9.92 -8.71 -0.79
CA THR A 132 8.89 -7.67 -1.04
C THR A 132 7.47 -8.23 -1.06
N SER A 133 7.32 -9.53 -1.33
CA SER A 133 6.02 -10.22 -1.34
C SER A 133 5.55 -10.68 0.05
N VAL A 134 6.43 -10.80 1.05
CA VAL A 134 6.06 -11.24 2.41
C VAL A 134 4.92 -10.41 3.02
N PRO A 135 4.93 -9.06 2.96
CA PRO A 135 3.82 -8.26 3.47
C PRO A 135 2.50 -8.54 2.75
N ILE A 136 2.53 -8.79 1.42
CA ILE A 136 1.33 -9.16 0.65
C ILE A 136 0.72 -10.46 1.20
N ILE A 137 1.57 -11.46 1.45
CA ILE A 137 1.14 -12.76 1.99
C ILE A 137 0.58 -12.61 3.40
N ARG A 138 1.21 -11.80 4.25
CA ARG A 138 0.75 -11.54 5.63
C ARG A 138 -0.60 -10.84 5.68
N LEU A 139 -0.92 -10.05 4.65
CA LEU A 139 -2.18 -9.32 4.53
C LEU A 139 -3.28 -10.12 3.81
N ARG A 140 -3.02 -11.40 3.48
CA ARG A 140 -4.03 -12.30 2.90
C ARG A 140 -5.27 -12.36 3.80
N GLY A 141 -6.43 -12.11 3.20
CA GLY A 141 -7.73 -12.06 3.88
C GLY A 141 -8.33 -10.66 3.95
N LYS A 142 -7.50 -9.61 3.88
CA LYS A 142 -7.96 -8.22 3.84
C LYS A 142 -7.93 -7.67 2.42
N LYS A 143 -9.00 -6.99 2.01
CA LYS A 143 -9.08 -6.34 0.69
C LYS A 143 -8.59 -4.91 0.80
N TYR A 144 -7.30 -4.67 0.62
CA TYR A 144 -6.74 -3.32 0.51
C TYR A 144 -6.43 -2.98 -0.95
N SER A 145 -6.91 -1.83 -1.42
CA SER A 145 -6.69 -1.33 -2.79
C SER A 145 -5.21 -0.97 -3.02
N PHE A 146 -4.52 -0.43 -2.00
CA PHE A 146 -3.09 -0.11 -2.12
C PHE A 146 -2.22 -1.34 -2.41
N ILE A 147 -2.60 -2.55 -1.96
CA ILE A 147 -1.82 -3.77 -2.21
C ILE A 147 -1.76 -4.06 -3.71
N GLY A 148 -2.90 -4.01 -4.42
CA GLY A 148 -2.95 -4.26 -5.86
C GLY A 148 -2.13 -3.23 -6.65
N ASN A 149 -2.33 -1.95 -6.34
CA ASN A 149 -1.57 -0.84 -6.92
C ASN A 149 -0.05 -1.01 -6.73
N PHE A 150 0.35 -1.34 -5.51
CA PHE A 150 1.76 -1.50 -5.17
C PHE A 150 2.36 -2.76 -5.77
N ALA A 151 1.61 -3.86 -5.86
CA ALA A 151 2.06 -5.08 -6.53
C ALA A 151 2.38 -4.83 -8.01
N ILE A 152 1.55 -4.07 -8.74
CA ILE A 152 1.86 -3.69 -10.13
C ILE A 152 3.16 -2.88 -10.19
N PHE A 153 3.33 -1.90 -9.30
CA PHE A 153 4.56 -1.11 -9.22
C PHE A 153 5.80 -1.97 -8.96
N GLN A 154 5.71 -2.94 -8.04
CA GLN A 154 6.76 -3.92 -7.78
C GLN A 154 7.07 -4.77 -9.01
N CYS A 155 6.06 -5.27 -9.71
CA CYS A 155 6.25 -6.11 -10.89
C CYS A 155 6.94 -5.35 -12.03
N VAL A 156 6.54 -4.11 -12.29
CA VAL A 156 7.19 -3.26 -13.32
C VAL A 156 8.65 -3.01 -12.95
N TYR A 157 8.92 -2.66 -11.70
CA TYR A 157 10.29 -2.43 -11.24
C TYR A 157 11.15 -3.70 -11.29
N PHE A 158 10.60 -4.83 -10.83
CA PHE A 158 11.24 -6.15 -10.90
C PHE A 158 11.62 -6.49 -12.34
N ASN A 159 10.68 -6.33 -13.28
CA ASN A 159 10.94 -6.62 -14.68
C ASN A 159 12.04 -5.72 -15.25
N LEU A 160 12.02 -4.42 -14.94
CA LEU A 160 13.07 -3.48 -15.34
C LEU A 160 14.45 -3.92 -14.81
N CYS A 161 14.55 -4.28 -13.52
CA CYS A 161 15.80 -4.75 -12.94
C CYS A 161 16.30 -6.04 -13.59
N VAL A 162 15.43 -7.02 -13.84
CA VAL A 162 15.80 -8.26 -14.54
C VAL A 162 16.34 -7.96 -15.94
N GLN A 163 15.66 -7.12 -16.72
CA GLN A 163 16.11 -6.74 -18.06
C GLN A 163 17.46 -6.02 -18.03
N LEU A 164 17.64 -5.10 -17.07
CA LEU A 164 18.92 -4.42 -16.88
C LEU A 164 20.03 -5.40 -16.51
N THR A 165 19.78 -6.38 -15.65
CA THR A 165 20.82 -7.33 -15.27
C THR A 165 21.18 -8.30 -16.40
N LEU A 166 20.22 -8.70 -17.23
CA LEU A 166 20.45 -9.59 -18.37
C LEU A 166 21.38 -9.01 -19.44
N ILE A 167 21.45 -7.67 -19.55
CA ILE A 167 22.33 -6.98 -20.51
C ILE A 167 23.67 -6.55 -19.89
N THR A 168 23.95 -6.97 -18.65
CA THR A 168 25.17 -6.60 -17.93
C THR A 168 26.04 -7.80 -17.65
N ASP A 169 27.35 -7.61 -17.77
CA ASP A 169 28.31 -8.63 -17.41
C ASP A 169 28.20 -8.95 -15.92
N PHE A 170 28.13 -10.25 -15.61
CA PHE A 170 28.15 -10.73 -14.24
C PHE A 170 29.42 -10.26 -13.52
N ASN A 171 29.30 -9.95 -12.23
CA ASN A 171 30.35 -9.35 -11.39
C ASN A 171 30.88 -7.97 -11.83
N SER A 172 30.30 -7.33 -12.84
CA SER A 172 30.66 -5.95 -13.18
C SER A 172 30.26 -4.97 -12.08
N THR A 173 30.94 -3.83 -12.01
CA THR A 173 30.54 -2.72 -11.12
C THR A 173 29.09 -2.30 -11.35
N PHE A 174 28.64 -2.35 -12.61
CA PHE A 174 27.28 -1.96 -12.98
C PHE A 174 26.23 -2.99 -12.51
N PHE A 175 26.54 -4.29 -12.58
CA PHE A 175 25.71 -5.35 -11.98
C PHE A 175 25.47 -5.09 -10.48
N TYR A 176 26.53 -4.83 -9.72
CA TYR A 176 26.40 -4.57 -8.28
C TYR A 176 25.70 -3.24 -7.97
N ALA A 177 25.81 -2.24 -8.85
CA ALA A 177 25.04 -1.00 -8.72
C ALA A 177 23.53 -1.26 -8.88
N ILE A 178 23.12 -2.09 -9.86
CA ILE A 178 21.72 -2.50 -10.03
C ILE A 178 21.24 -3.26 -8.78
N LEU A 179 22.02 -4.22 -8.30
CA LEU A 179 21.69 -5.01 -7.12
C LEU A 179 21.55 -4.13 -5.86
N PHE A 180 22.42 -3.14 -5.69
CA PHE A 180 22.35 -2.17 -4.60
C PHE A 180 21.06 -1.34 -4.67
N ILE A 181 20.74 -0.79 -5.84
CA ILE A 181 19.51 0.00 -6.05
C ILE A 181 18.27 -0.86 -5.76
N TRP A 182 18.28 -2.11 -6.22
CA TRP A 182 17.18 -3.06 -6.00
C TRP A 182 17.04 -3.47 -4.54
N ALA A 183 18.14 -3.67 -3.80
CA ALA A 183 18.09 -3.92 -2.37
C ALA A 183 17.42 -2.75 -1.61
N PHE A 184 17.78 -1.51 -1.93
CA PHE A 184 17.17 -0.32 -1.34
C PHE A 184 15.69 -0.19 -1.70
N PHE A 185 15.34 -0.40 -2.96
CA PHE A 185 13.96 -0.41 -3.40
C PHE A 185 13.15 -1.47 -2.64
N SER A 186 13.70 -2.67 -2.48
CA SER A 186 13.03 -3.77 -1.78
C SER A 186 12.83 -3.47 -0.30
N ALA A 187 13.83 -2.90 0.38
CA ALA A 187 13.72 -2.47 1.77
C ALA A 187 12.68 -1.35 1.95
N ALA A 188 12.66 -0.36 1.06
CA ALA A 188 11.67 0.71 1.07
C ALA A 188 10.25 0.19 0.82
N SER A 189 10.13 -0.78 -0.09
CA SER A 189 8.86 -1.42 -0.44
C SER A 189 8.29 -2.19 0.74
N PHE A 190 9.11 -3.02 1.36
CA PHE A 190 8.77 -3.79 2.55
C PHE A 190 8.28 -2.87 3.69
N LYS A 191 9.05 -1.82 4.01
CA LYS A 191 8.66 -0.85 5.04
C LYS A 191 7.35 -0.14 4.70
N THR A 192 7.17 0.29 3.46
CA THR A 192 5.97 1.01 3.02
C THR A 192 4.71 0.17 3.18
N MET A 193 4.78 -1.10 2.79
CA MET A 193 3.65 -2.02 2.97
C MET A 193 3.31 -2.23 4.45
N LEU A 194 4.31 -2.38 5.31
CA LEU A 194 4.08 -2.51 6.75
C LEU A 194 3.48 -1.24 7.38
N ASP A 195 3.98 -0.07 6.99
CA ASP A 195 3.47 1.21 7.49
C ASP A 195 2.00 1.42 7.09
N LEU A 196 1.67 1.20 5.81
CA LEU A 196 0.30 1.36 5.31
C LEU A 196 -0.65 0.35 5.95
N SER A 197 -0.25 -0.92 6.04
CA SER A 197 -1.01 -1.94 6.77
C SER A 197 -1.27 -1.51 8.21
N SER A 198 -0.25 -1.05 8.93
CA SER A 198 -0.40 -0.64 10.33
C SER A 198 -1.31 0.57 10.48
N TYR A 199 -1.22 1.53 9.56
CA TYR A 199 -2.08 2.71 9.51
C TYR A 199 -3.56 2.34 9.34
N TYR A 200 -3.89 1.55 8.31
CA TYR A 200 -5.28 1.16 8.05
C TYR A 200 -5.84 0.23 9.13
N ASN A 201 -5.03 -0.71 9.66
CA ASN A 201 -5.46 -1.55 10.78
C ASN A 201 -5.81 -0.73 12.02
N LYS A 202 -5.01 0.28 12.36
CA LYS A 202 -5.29 1.14 13.52
C LYS A 202 -6.57 1.95 13.33
N ASN A 203 -6.77 2.51 12.13
CA ASN A 203 -7.94 3.34 11.85
C ASN A 203 -9.25 2.52 11.78
N LEU A 204 -9.20 1.25 11.38
CA LEU A 204 -10.35 0.35 11.46
C LEU A 204 -10.75 0.01 12.89
N GLN A 205 -9.78 -0.12 13.81
CA GLN A 205 -10.06 -0.44 15.22
C GLN A 205 -10.63 0.76 16.00
N THR A 206 -10.41 1.97 15.50
CA THR A 206 -10.96 3.20 16.08
C THR A 206 -12.38 3.50 15.61
N ILE A 207 -12.82 2.88 14.50
CA ILE A 207 -14.21 2.84 14.04
C ILE A 207 -14.98 1.76 14.84
#